data_AF-A0A1X0SEE9-F1
#
_entry.id   AF-A0A1X0SEE9-F1
#
_cell.length_a   1.000
_cell.length_b   1.000
_cell.length_c   1.000
_cell.angle_alpha   90.00
_cell.angle_beta   90.00
_cell.angle_gamma   90.00
#
_symmetry.space_group_name_H-M   'P 1'
#
loop_
_entity.id
_entity.type
_entity.pdbx_description
1 polymer ?
#
loop_
_entity_poly.entity_id
_entity_poly.type
_entity_poly.pdbx_seq_one_letter_code
_entity_poly.pdbx_strand_id
1 'polypeptide(L)'
;MDEGSTPSSFDPSAISTSSSLAPGDRILAVKSSVDGIGWNDIHRETLESFVERVHTTTMHAYSFSKFIFLRELQDMNFRIQEYINKDFFKEVWLSLVNYSRGRARARLIIEYHELINRHLDDYLRITNCQRFNFVYAQQSAIIEDINIY
;
A
#
# COMPACT_ATOMS: atom_id res chain seq x y z
N MET A 1 41.55 -37.80 13.53
CA MET A 1 41.56 -37.20 12.18
C MET A 1 40.23 -36.56 12.00
N ASP A 2 40.28 -35.28 11.68
CA ASP A 2 39.25 -34.27 11.83
C ASP A 2 38.83 -33.88 10.40
N GLU A 3 37.60 -34.19 10.01
CA GLU A 3 36.94 -33.71 8.80
C GLU A 3 35.46 -33.58 9.19
N GLY A 4 34.90 -32.40 9.41
CA GLY A 4 34.98 -31.21 8.56
C GLY A 4 33.59 -30.97 7.99
N SER A 5 32.59 -30.72 8.84
CA SER A 5 31.23 -30.35 8.42
C SER A 5 31.27 -28.97 7.77
N THR A 6 31.00 -28.90 6.46
CA THR A 6 30.80 -27.63 5.75
C THR A 6 29.30 -27.37 5.63
N PRO A 7 28.77 -26.24 6.13
CA PRO A 7 27.39 -25.86 5.89
C PRO A 7 27.27 -25.29 4.47
N SER A 8 26.37 -25.84 3.65
CA SER A 8 26.06 -25.26 2.34
C SER A 8 25.36 -23.91 2.54
N SER A 9 26.06 -22.83 2.17
CA SER A 9 25.49 -21.49 2.14
C SER A 9 24.41 -21.41 1.07
N PHE A 10 23.15 -21.36 1.49
CA PHE A 10 22.08 -20.87 0.64
C PHE A 10 22.21 -19.35 0.54
N ASP A 11 22.80 -18.87 -0.56
CA ASP A 11 22.70 -17.48 -0.96
C ASP A 11 21.35 -17.24 -1.66
N PRO A 12 20.43 -16.45 -1.09
CA PRO A 12 19.23 -16.02 -1.80
C PRO A 12 19.66 -14.87 -2.71
N SER A 13 20.28 -15.19 -3.84
CA SER A 13 20.38 -14.23 -4.93
C SER A 13 18.95 -13.89 -5.35
N ALA A 14 18.57 -12.63 -5.13
CA ALA A 14 17.29 -12.09 -5.54
C ALA A 14 17.10 -12.40 -7.03
N ILE A 15 16.15 -13.29 -7.34
CA ILE A 15 15.67 -13.51 -8.70
C ILE A 15 14.94 -12.23 -9.09
N SER A 16 15.72 -11.24 -9.54
CA SER A 16 15.21 -10.13 -10.31
C SER A 16 14.99 -10.67 -11.71
N THR A 17 13.80 -11.23 -11.95
CA THR A 17 13.35 -11.50 -13.32
C THR A 17 13.02 -10.17 -13.98
N SER A 18 14.04 -9.35 -14.29
CA SER A 18 13.88 -8.26 -15.23
C SER A 18 13.92 -8.86 -16.64
N SER A 19 12.84 -9.51 -17.04
CA SER A 19 12.62 -9.81 -18.45
C SER A 19 12.50 -8.47 -19.17
N SER A 20 13.54 -8.08 -19.89
CA SER A 20 13.50 -6.93 -20.80
C SER A 20 12.42 -7.20 -21.84
N LEU A 21 11.35 -6.41 -21.81
CA LEU A 21 10.33 -6.44 -22.86
C LEU A 21 10.97 -6.05 -24.19
N ALA A 22 10.72 -6.84 -25.22
CA ALA A 22 11.24 -6.57 -26.56
C ALA A 22 10.54 -5.32 -27.16
N PRO A 23 11.20 -4.58 -28.08
CA PRO A 23 10.54 -3.52 -28.83
C PRO A 23 9.35 -4.08 -29.63
N GLY A 24 8.13 -3.88 -29.14
CA GLY A 24 6.91 -4.44 -29.72
C GLY A 24 5.98 -5.11 -28.70
N ASP A 25 6.48 -5.43 -27.51
CA ASP A 25 5.66 -5.96 -26.43
C ASP A 25 4.70 -4.89 -25.93
N ARG A 26 3.40 -5.15 -26.05
CA ARG A 26 2.34 -4.29 -25.54
C ARG A 26 1.83 -4.88 -24.23
N ILE A 27 2.04 -4.15 -23.13
CA ILE A 27 1.38 -4.48 -21.87
C ILE A 27 -0.12 -4.18 -22.04
N LEU A 28 -0.94 -5.23 -22.04
CA LEU A 28 -2.39 -5.12 -22.03
C LEU A 28 -2.88 -5.31 -20.60
N ALA A 29 -3.48 -4.27 -20.02
CA ALA A 29 -4.16 -4.36 -18.74
C ALA A 29 -5.63 -4.74 -18.96
N VAL A 30 -6.08 -5.84 -18.36
CA VAL A 30 -7.47 -6.28 -18.40
C VAL A 30 -8.06 -6.13 -17.00
N LYS A 31 -9.16 -5.37 -16.87
CA LYS A 31 -9.96 -5.32 -15.64
C LYS A 31 -10.95 -6.49 -15.68
N SER A 32 -10.90 -7.37 -14.68
CA SER A 32 -11.76 -8.55 -14.54
C SER A 32 -12.11 -8.77 -13.07
N SER A 33 -13.19 -9.49 -12.80
CA SER A 33 -13.41 -10.06 -11.47
C SER A 33 -12.41 -11.19 -11.18
N VAL A 34 -12.25 -11.49 -9.89
CA VAL A 34 -11.50 -12.68 -9.43
C VAL A 34 -12.18 -13.98 -9.90
N ASP A 35 -13.49 -13.95 -10.11
CA ASP A 35 -14.25 -15.03 -10.75
C ASP A 35 -14.21 -15.01 -12.29
N GLY A 36 -13.36 -14.17 -12.88
CA GLY A 36 -13.14 -14.12 -14.32
C GLY A 36 -12.61 -15.44 -14.90
N ILE A 37 -12.64 -15.56 -16.22
CA ILE A 37 -12.30 -16.80 -16.92
C ILE A 37 -10.78 -16.98 -16.97
N GLY A 38 -10.31 -18.21 -16.69
CA GLY A 38 -8.95 -18.65 -17.03
C GLY A 38 -7.87 -18.35 -16.00
N TRP A 39 -8.23 -18.03 -14.76
CA TRP A 39 -7.25 -17.93 -13.67
C TRP A 39 -6.63 -19.30 -13.36
N ASN A 40 -5.34 -19.31 -13.05
CA ASN A 40 -4.67 -20.51 -12.56
C ASN A 40 -5.10 -20.76 -11.11
N ASP A 41 -5.79 -21.89 -10.87
CA ASP A 41 -6.33 -22.26 -9.55
C ASP A 41 -5.29 -22.26 -8.43
N ILE A 42 -4.03 -22.57 -8.76
CA ILE A 42 -2.90 -22.57 -7.80
C ILE A 42 -2.66 -21.16 -7.21
N HIS A 43 -2.99 -20.10 -7.96
CA HIS A 43 -2.79 -18.71 -7.53
C HIS A 43 -4.09 -18.03 -7.07
N ARG A 44 -5.24 -18.71 -7.16
CA ARG A 44 -6.56 -18.12 -6.89
C ARG A 44 -6.68 -17.59 -5.46
N GLU A 45 -6.33 -18.40 -4.47
CA GLU A 45 -6.39 -18.00 -3.05
C GLU A 45 -5.47 -16.81 -2.75
N THR A 46 -4.27 -16.79 -3.35
CA THR A 46 -3.34 -15.67 -3.19
C THR A 46 -3.91 -14.39 -3.80
N LEU A 47 -4.53 -14.49 -4.98
CA LEU A 47 -5.17 -13.37 -5.66
C LEU A 47 -6.37 -12.84 -4.88
N GLU A 48 -7.24 -13.72 -4.39
CA GLU A 48 -8.39 -13.35 -3.55
C GLU A 48 -7.92 -12.61 -2.29
N SER A 49 -6.96 -13.19 -1.57
CA SER A 49 -6.40 -12.57 -0.38
C SER A 49 -5.72 -11.22 -0.66
N PHE A 50 -5.11 -11.06 -1.83
CA PHE A 50 -4.54 -9.79 -2.26
C PHE A 50 -5.65 -8.76 -2.52
N VAL A 51 -6.66 -9.10 -3.31
CA VAL A 51 -7.78 -8.21 -3.64
C VAL A 51 -8.55 -7.79 -2.39
N GLU A 52 -8.82 -8.73 -1.48
CA GLU A 52 -9.48 -8.45 -0.21
C GLU A 52 -8.65 -7.48 0.66
N ARG A 53 -7.33 -7.70 0.75
CA ARG A 53 -6.44 -6.80 1.48
C ARG A 53 -6.40 -5.40 0.89
N VAL A 54 -6.29 -5.27 -0.44
CA VAL A 54 -6.32 -3.96 -1.12
C VAL A 54 -7.65 -3.27 -0.85
N HIS A 55 -8.76 -3.97 -1.08
CA HIS A 55 -10.10 -3.43 -0.89
C HIS A 55 -10.32 -2.94 0.54
N THR A 56 -9.99 -3.77 1.53
CA THR A 56 -10.15 -3.44 2.95
C THR A 56 -9.26 -2.26 3.35
N THR A 57 -7.99 -2.25 2.90
CA THR A 57 -7.07 -1.13 3.17
C THR A 57 -7.59 0.17 2.54
N THR A 58 -8.08 0.13 1.29
CA THR A 58 -8.66 1.30 0.61
C THR A 58 -9.90 1.80 1.34
N MET A 59 -10.81 0.92 1.78
CA MET A 59 -11.97 1.31 2.58
C MET A 59 -11.57 2.00 3.89
N HIS A 60 -10.57 1.46 4.59
CA HIS A 60 -10.06 2.09 5.80
C HIS A 60 -9.32 3.40 5.51
N ALA A 61 -8.61 3.53 4.38
CA ALA A 61 -7.94 4.77 4.00
C ALA A 61 -8.96 5.90 3.82
N TYR A 62 -10.05 5.66 3.07
CA TYR A 62 -11.12 6.63 2.93
C TYR A 62 -11.79 7.00 4.24
N SER A 63 -12.09 5.99 5.06
CA SER A 63 -12.71 6.20 6.37
C SER A 63 -11.78 6.98 7.31
N PHE A 64 -10.49 6.72 7.25
CA PHE A 64 -9.48 7.42 8.04
C PHE A 64 -9.28 8.86 7.56
N SER A 65 -9.22 9.12 6.25
CA SER A 65 -9.21 10.49 5.71
C SER A 65 -10.43 11.29 6.19
N LYS A 66 -11.63 10.70 6.13
CA LYS A 66 -12.85 11.33 6.67
C LYS A 66 -12.72 11.62 8.17
N PHE A 67 -12.19 10.67 8.95
CA PHE A 67 -11.96 10.84 10.37
C PHE A 67 -11.01 12.02 10.67
N ILE A 68 -9.87 12.10 9.97
CA ILE A 68 -8.92 13.21 10.09
C ILE A 68 -9.63 14.54 9.79
N PHE A 69 -10.33 14.63 8.66
CA PHE A 69 -11.00 15.87 8.28
C PHE A 69 -12.07 16.29 9.30
N LEU A 70 -12.87 15.36 9.82
CA LEU A 70 -13.87 15.68 10.84
C LEU A 70 -13.25 16.19 12.14
N ARG A 71 -12.06 15.71 12.52
CA ARG A 71 -11.33 16.19 13.69
C ARG A 71 -10.72 17.57 13.46
N GLU A 72 -10.10 17.78 12.30
CA GLU A 72 -9.36 19.00 12.00
C GLU A 72 -10.27 20.16 11.57
N LEU A 73 -11.46 19.89 11.02
CA LEU A 73 -12.46 20.94 10.72
C LEU A 73 -12.99 21.67 11.96
N GLN A 74 -12.66 21.21 13.17
CA GLN A 74 -12.91 21.96 14.40
C GLN A 74 -11.96 23.16 14.54
N ASP A 75 -10.81 23.14 13.88
CA ASP A 75 -9.87 24.26 13.78
C ASP A 75 -10.22 25.12 12.55
N MET A 76 -10.55 26.39 12.79
CA MET A 76 -10.90 27.36 11.74
C MET A 76 -9.74 27.67 10.79
N ASN A 77 -8.50 27.31 11.13
CA ASN A 77 -7.34 27.49 10.27
C ASN A 77 -7.08 26.29 9.35
N PHE A 78 -7.77 25.16 9.55
CA PHE A 78 -7.56 23.97 8.74
C PHE A 78 -8.10 24.15 7.32
N ARG A 79 -7.20 24.11 6.34
CA ARG A 79 -7.54 24.25 4.92
C ARG A 79 -7.69 22.89 4.26
N ILE A 80 -8.86 22.27 4.40
CA ILE A 80 -9.15 20.94 3.87
C ILE A 80 -8.81 20.79 2.36
N GLN A 81 -8.94 21.86 1.58
CA GLN A 81 -8.64 21.87 0.15
C GLN A 81 -7.17 21.55 -0.17
N GLU A 82 -6.24 21.82 0.75
CA GLU A 82 -4.82 21.53 0.59
C GLU A 82 -4.52 20.01 0.77
N TYR A 83 -5.47 19.24 1.31
CA TYR A 83 -5.34 17.81 1.62
C TYR A 83 -6.27 16.92 0.79
N ILE A 84 -7.28 17.46 0.09
CA ILE A 84 -8.10 16.67 -0.84
C ILE A 84 -7.34 16.53 -2.17
N ASN A 85 -6.32 15.67 -2.17
CA ASN A 85 -5.54 15.34 -3.36
C ASN A 85 -4.95 13.92 -3.26
N LYS A 86 -4.53 13.42 -4.42
CA LYS A 86 -3.95 12.08 -4.62
C LYS A 86 -2.79 11.76 -3.68
N ASP A 87 -1.83 12.67 -3.55
CA ASP A 87 -0.65 12.47 -2.71
C ASP A 87 -1.03 12.28 -1.23
N PHE A 88 -1.99 13.06 -0.72
CA PHE A 88 -2.47 12.88 0.65
C PHE A 88 -3.15 11.51 0.84
N PHE A 89 -4.08 11.12 -0.04
CA PHE A 89 -4.77 9.82 0.08
C PHE A 89 -3.81 8.64 -0.01
N LYS A 90 -2.82 8.72 -0.89
CA LYS A 90 -1.73 7.75 -0.98
C LYS A 90 -0.97 7.63 0.33
N GLU A 91 -0.64 8.75 0.97
CA GLU A 91 0.09 8.72 2.24
C GLU A 91 -0.75 8.23 3.42
N VAL A 92 -2.07 8.46 3.38
CA VAL A 92 -3.04 7.86 4.32
C VAL A 92 -3.08 6.34 4.12
N TRP A 93 -3.23 5.86 2.89
CA TRP A 93 -3.27 4.44 2.57
C TRP A 93 -1.99 3.73 3.04
N LEU A 94 -0.81 4.31 2.75
CA LEU A 94 0.47 3.77 3.18
C LEU A 94 0.64 3.74 4.70
N SER A 95 -0.03 4.63 5.44
CA SER A 95 0.02 4.63 6.91
C SER A 95 -0.71 3.44 7.57
N LEU A 96 -1.64 2.81 6.84
CA LEU A 96 -2.42 1.65 7.29
C LEU A 96 -1.75 0.31 6.99
N VAL A 97 -0.58 0.34 6.37
CA VAL A 97 0.17 -0.84 5.95
C VAL A 97 1.50 -0.90 6.69
N ASN A 98 1.93 -2.10 7.06
CA ASN A 98 3.26 -2.36 7.63
C ASN A 98 4.31 -2.25 6.53
N TYR A 99 4.67 -1.01 6.19
CA TYR A 99 5.62 -0.67 5.14
C TYR A 99 6.79 0.12 5.74
N SER A 100 8.01 -0.27 5.42
CA SER A 100 9.23 0.48 5.79
C SER A 100 9.34 1.74 4.92
N ARG A 101 8.78 2.84 5.42
CA ARG A 101 8.81 4.11 4.70
C ARG A 101 10.24 4.63 4.59
N GLY A 102 10.65 4.99 3.37
CA GLY A 102 11.85 5.79 3.17
C GLY A 102 11.71 7.18 3.80
N ARG A 103 12.84 7.86 4.06
CA ARG A 103 12.82 9.22 4.61
C ARG A 103 12.19 10.18 3.61
N ALA A 104 11.06 10.80 3.97
CA ALA A 104 10.46 11.88 3.21
C ALA A 104 11.41 13.10 3.15
N ARG A 105 11.55 13.69 1.96
CA ARG A 105 12.39 14.89 1.75
C ARG A 105 11.58 16.13 1.39
N ALA A 106 10.37 15.97 0.85
CA ALA A 106 9.50 17.08 0.51
C ALA A 106 8.73 17.56 1.74
N ARG A 107 8.70 18.89 1.98
CA ARG A 107 8.01 19.49 3.14
C ARG A 107 6.53 19.10 3.23
N LEU A 108 5.82 19.16 2.10
CA LEU A 108 4.41 18.78 2.03
C LEU A 108 4.15 17.35 2.51
N ILE A 109 5.03 16.42 2.15
CA ILE A 109 4.93 15.02 2.57
C ILE A 109 5.18 14.87 4.08
N ILE A 110 6.11 15.65 4.63
CA ILE A 110 6.36 15.69 6.07
C ILE A 110 5.11 16.17 6.82
N GLU A 111 4.49 17.26 6.34
CA GLU A 111 3.24 17.80 6.91
C GLU A 111 2.10 16.78 6.86
N TYR A 112 1.95 16.05 5.76
CA TYR A 112 0.99 14.95 5.67
C TYR A 112 1.25 13.87 6.72
N HIS A 113 2.51 13.47 6.89
CA HIS A 113 2.86 12.43 7.86
C HIS A 113 2.58 12.89 9.29
N GLU A 114 2.89 14.12 9.64
CA GLU A 114 2.60 14.69 10.96
C GLU A 114 1.09 14.71 11.23
N LEU A 115 0.29 15.16 10.26
CA LEU A 115 -1.16 15.20 10.39
C LEU A 115 -1.74 13.79 10.55
N ILE A 116 -1.34 12.87 9.69
CA ILE A 116 -1.81 11.48 9.69
C ILE A 116 -1.45 10.79 11.01
N ASN A 117 -0.18 10.88 11.42
CA ASN A 117 0.30 10.19 12.62
C ASN A 117 -0.36 10.71 13.90
N ARG A 118 -0.77 11.99 13.94
CA ARG A 118 -1.53 12.56 15.07
C ARG A 118 -2.84 11.82 15.34
N HIS A 119 -3.48 11.28 14.30
CA HIS A 119 -4.81 10.65 14.38
C HIS A 119 -4.78 9.13 14.22
N LEU A 120 -3.66 8.56 13.80
CA LEU A 120 -3.57 7.16 13.37
C LEU A 120 -3.87 6.19 14.51
N ASP A 121 -3.22 6.34 15.67
CA ASP A 121 -3.40 5.41 16.78
C ASP A 121 -4.84 5.45 17.34
N ASP A 122 -5.44 6.64 17.37
CA ASP A 122 -6.84 6.81 17.77
C ASP A 122 -7.78 6.12 16.80
N TYR A 123 -7.57 6.30 15.49
CA TYR A 123 -8.38 5.65 14.47
C TYR A 123 -8.27 4.13 14.54
N LEU A 124 -7.04 3.59 14.62
CA LEU A 124 -6.81 2.14 14.72
C LEU A 124 -7.48 1.56 15.98
N ARG A 125 -7.38 2.26 17.12
CA ARG A 125 -8.02 1.86 18.38
C ARG A 125 -9.54 1.85 18.29
N ILE A 126 -10.16 2.88 17.72
CA ILE A 126 -11.63 3.02 17.66
C ILE A 126 -12.23 2.01 16.67
N THR A 127 -11.56 1.76 15.55
CA THR A 127 -12.05 0.86 14.51
C THR A 127 -11.64 -0.59 14.71
N ASN A 128 -10.74 -0.86 15.67
CA ASN A 128 -10.04 -2.13 15.83
C ASN A 128 -9.36 -2.59 14.52
N CYS A 129 -8.98 -1.64 13.66
CA CYS A 129 -8.24 -1.92 12.43
C CYS A 129 -6.80 -2.28 12.79
N GLN A 130 -6.33 -3.41 12.28
CA GLN A 130 -4.91 -3.75 12.32
C GLN A 130 -4.21 -3.25 11.07
N ARG A 131 -2.92 -2.93 11.17
CA ARG A 131 -2.13 -2.60 9.98
C ARG A 131 -1.90 -3.86 9.15
N PHE A 132 -2.06 -3.74 7.84
CA PHE A 132 -1.96 -4.87 6.92
C PHE A 132 -0.50 -5.15 6.56
N ASN A 133 -0.09 -6.42 6.50
CA ASN A 133 1.21 -6.80 5.94
C ASN A 133 1.11 -6.88 4.41
N PHE A 134 1.89 -6.06 3.72
CA PHE A 134 1.79 -5.92 2.26
C PHE A 134 3.17 -5.73 1.62
N VAL A 135 3.63 -6.75 0.89
CA VAL A 135 4.99 -6.78 0.30
C VAL A 135 5.14 -5.75 -0.84
N TYR A 136 4.06 -5.48 -1.59
CA TYR A 136 4.05 -4.56 -2.74
C TYR A 136 3.21 -3.29 -2.48
N ALA A 137 3.30 -2.76 -1.26
CA ALA A 137 2.44 -1.66 -0.79
C ALA A 137 2.52 -0.43 -1.70
N GLN A 138 3.73 -0.08 -2.15
CA GLN A 138 3.95 1.12 -2.96
C GLN A 138 3.37 1.01 -4.37
N GLN A 139 3.48 -0.15 -5.03
CA GLN A 139 2.88 -0.37 -6.35
C GLN A 139 1.35 -0.38 -6.28
N SER A 140 0.79 -0.98 -5.22
CA SER A 140 -0.65 -1.02 -5.02
C SER A 140 -1.22 0.37 -4.72
N ALA A 141 -0.55 1.15 -3.88
CA ALA A 141 -0.94 2.53 -3.61
C ALA A 141 -0.91 3.39 -4.87
N ILE A 142 0.08 3.21 -5.76
CA ILE A 142 0.17 3.94 -7.05
C ILE A 142 -0.97 3.54 -8.00
N ILE A 143 -1.33 2.25 -8.07
CA ILE A 143 -2.42 1.77 -8.93
C ILE A 143 -3.78 2.24 -8.40
N GLU A 144 -4.00 2.15 -7.09
CA GLU A 144 -5.23 2.65 -6.46
C GLU A 144 -5.37 4.16 -6.69
N ASP A 145 -4.29 4.93 -6.58
CA ASP A 145 -4.28 6.37 -6.84
C ASP A 145 -4.71 6.76 -8.28
N ILE A 146 -4.53 5.85 -9.25
CA ILE A 146 -5.07 6.01 -10.60
C ILE A 146 -6.60 5.83 -10.63
N ASN A 147 -7.17 4.99 -9.76
CA ASN A 147 -8.62 4.76 -9.69
C ASN A 147 -9.38 5.81 -8.84
N ILE A 148 -8.68 6.60 -8.00
CA ILE A 148 -9.30 7.58 -7.08
C ILE A 148 -9.76 8.88 -7.79
N TYR A 149 -9.34 9.13 -9.03
CA TYR A 149 -9.85 10.22 -9.88
C TYR A 149 -10.01 9.79 -11.33
#